data_AF-A0A9Q4GJ86-F1
#
_entry.id   AF-A0A9Q4GJ86-F1
#
_cell.length_a   1.000
_cell.length_b   1.000
_cell.length_c   1.000
_cell.angle_alpha   90.00
_cell.angle_beta   90.00
_cell.angle_gamma   90.00
#
_symmetry.space_group_name_H-M   'P 1'
#
loop_
_entity.id
_entity.type
_entity.pdbx_description
1 polymer ?
#
loop_
_entity_poly.entity_id
_entity_poly.type
_entity_poly.pdbx_seq_one_letter_code
_entity_poly.pdbx_strand_id
1 'polypeptide(L)'
;MTAPDIEEKPYKIIFEGKGCIGSGKCAEVSQNWGMNLETGLAQAGSHYIDESELEHNIEAARVCPARNGDGVITVVDRRTGEELDTEP
;
A
#
# COMPACT_ATOMS: atom_id res chain seq x y z
N MET A 1 -11.56 11.98 11.74
CA MET A 1 -10.13 11.61 11.63
C MET A 1 -9.52 12.56 10.62
N THR A 2 -8.69 13.50 11.07
CA THR A 2 -8.06 14.50 10.21
C THR A 2 -6.92 13.83 9.47
N ALA A 3 -6.85 13.98 8.14
CA ALA A 3 -5.71 13.48 7.38
C ALA A 3 -4.44 14.24 7.82
N PRO A 4 -3.28 13.58 7.93
CA PRO A 4 -2.01 14.25 8.21
C PRO A 4 -1.67 15.22 7.09
N ASP A 5 -0.84 16.21 7.41
CA ASP A 5 -0.44 17.24 6.47
C ASP A 5 0.24 16.64 5.24
N ILE A 6 0.01 17.26 4.07
CA ILE A 6 0.59 16.78 2.80
C ILE A 6 2.11 16.96 2.79
N GLU A 7 2.61 17.92 3.56
CA GLU A 7 4.04 18.13 3.72
C GLU A 7 4.70 16.98 4.50
N GLU A 8 4.03 16.41 5.51
CA GLU A 8 4.57 15.31 6.33
C GLU A 8 4.39 13.94 5.68
N LYS A 9 3.17 13.63 5.18
CA LYS A 9 2.84 12.33 4.58
C LYS A 9 2.21 12.54 3.21
N PRO A 10 2.98 12.90 2.17
CA PRO A 10 2.44 13.24 0.87
C PRO A 10 1.76 12.08 0.15
N TYR A 11 2.14 10.84 0.44
CA TYR A 11 1.63 9.68 -0.29
C TYR A 11 0.48 9.01 0.47
N LYS A 12 -0.46 8.48 -0.30
CA LYS A 12 -1.64 7.79 0.19
C LYS A 12 -1.70 6.38 -0.38
N ILE A 13 -1.95 5.41 0.48
CA ILE A 13 -2.16 4.02 0.12
C ILE A 13 -3.65 3.72 0.04
N ILE A 14 -4.07 3.21 -1.11
CA ILE A 14 -5.40 2.66 -1.36
C ILE A 14 -5.27 1.14 -1.36
N PHE A 15 -6.06 0.49 -0.50
CA PHE A 15 -6.05 -0.97 -0.35
C PHE A 15 -7.42 -1.55 -0.67
N GLU A 16 -7.48 -2.39 -1.70
CA GLU A 16 -8.70 -3.10 -2.08
C GLU A 16 -8.75 -4.49 -1.42
N GLY A 17 -9.14 -4.52 -0.15
CA GLY A 17 -9.23 -5.77 0.63
C GLY A 17 -10.10 -6.86 -0.01
N LYS A 18 -11.10 -6.50 -0.84
CA LYS A 18 -11.93 -7.47 -1.58
C LYS A 18 -11.14 -8.32 -2.59
N GLY A 19 -10.05 -7.81 -3.13
CA GLY A 19 -9.18 -8.55 -4.05
C GLY A 19 -8.01 -9.25 -3.35
N CYS A 20 -7.81 -9.00 -2.05
CA CYS A 20 -6.67 -9.54 -1.32
C CYS A 20 -6.85 -11.05 -1.14
N ILE A 21 -5.79 -11.80 -1.48
CA ILE A 21 -5.78 -13.27 -1.38
C ILE A 21 -4.98 -13.79 -0.18
N GLY A 22 -4.56 -12.90 0.74
CA GLY A 22 -3.82 -13.31 1.94
C GLY A 22 -2.43 -13.89 1.67
N SER A 23 -1.78 -13.57 0.54
CA SER A 23 -0.49 -14.16 0.16
C SER A 23 0.68 -13.80 1.09
N GLY A 24 0.57 -12.74 1.89
CA GLY A 24 1.63 -12.28 2.79
C GLY A 24 2.84 -11.59 2.14
N LYS A 25 2.93 -11.58 0.80
CA LYS A 25 4.05 -10.99 0.04
C LYS A 25 4.33 -9.52 0.38
N CYS A 26 3.28 -8.72 0.55
CA CYS A 26 3.39 -7.32 0.92
C CYS A 26 4.05 -7.11 2.30
N ALA A 27 3.79 -8.00 3.26
CA ALA A 27 4.36 -7.94 4.61
C ALA A 27 5.83 -8.41 4.66
N GLU A 28 6.31 -9.16 3.66
CA GLU A 28 7.72 -9.55 3.57
C GLU A 28 8.61 -8.37 3.16
N VAL A 29 8.11 -7.46 2.33
CA VAL A 29 8.88 -6.33 1.76
C VAL A 29 8.63 -5.01 2.49
N SER A 30 7.52 -4.87 3.20
CA SER A 30 7.16 -3.64 3.91
C SER A 30 6.66 -3.92 5.32
N GLN A 31 7.23 -3.18 6.28
CA GLN A 31 6.80 -3.23 7.69
C GLN A 31 5.47 -2.51 7.93
N ASN A 32 5.02 -1.67 6.99
CA ASN A 32 3.70 -1.04 7.07
C ASN A 32 2.57 -2.07 6.86
N TRP A 33 2.86 -3.19 6.20
CA TRP A 33 1.88 -4.24 5.93
C TRP A 33 1.99 -5.38 6.93
N GLY A 34 0.90 -5.61 7.66
CA GLY A 34 0.71 -6.79 8.50
C GLY A 34 -0.27 -7.77 7.87
N MET A 35 -0.19 -9.03 8.27
CA MET A 35 -1.26 -9.99 8.02
C MET A 35 -2.22 -9.96 9.20
N ASN A 36 -3.49 -9.66 8.95
CA ASN A 36 -4.53 -9.77 9.96
C ASN A 36 -5.00 -11.23 10.04
N LEU A 37 -4.75 -11.89 11.17
CA LEU A 37 -5.08 -13.30 11.37
C LEU A 37 -6.59 -13.53 11.57
N GLU A 38 -7.35 -12.51 11.94
CA GLU A 38 -8.80 -12.61 12.13
C GLU A 38 -9.53 -12.63 10.80
N THR A 39 -9.09 -11.79 9.85
CA THR A 39 -9.71 -11.70 8.51
C THR A 39 -8.99 -12.55 7.46
N GLY A 40 -7.74 -12.94 7.71
CA GLY A 40 -6.87 -13.61 6.74
C GLY A 40 -6.37 -12.68 5.62
N LEU A 41 -6.55 -11.37 5.76
CA LEU A 41 -6.20 -10.37 4.75
C LEU A 41 -5.01 -9.52 5.20
N ALA A 42 -4.38 -8.86 4.23
CA ALA A 42 -3.39 -7.83 4.52
C ALA A 42 -4.06 -6.62 5.20
N GLN A 43 -3.33 -5.97 6.12
CA GLN A 43 -3.76 -4.77 6.82
C GLN A 43 -2.61 -3.76 6.82
N ALA A 44 -2.88 -2.57 6.29
CA ALA A 44 -1.94 -1.45 6.36
C ALA A 44 -1.98 -0.84 7.77
N GLY A 45 -0.80 -0.56 8.34
CA GLY A 45 -0.66 0.18 9.60
C GLY A 45 -1.01 1.66 9.40
N SER A 46 -0.54 2.25 8.31
CA SER A 46 -0.88 3.61 7.90
C SER A 46 -1.29 3.68 6.43
N HIS A 47 -2.36 4.43 6.16
CA HIS A 47 -2.79 4.79 4.82
C HIS A 47 -2.11 6.05 4.27
N TYR A 48 -1.39 6.78 5.12
CA TYR A 48 -0.64 7.96 4.73
C TYR A 48 0.82 7.72 5.10
N ILE A 49 1.70 7.88 4.13
CA ILE A 49 3.10 7.50 4.23
C ILE A 49 3.98 8.64 3.70
N ASP A 50 5.20 8.71 4.20
CA ASP A 50 6.22 9.66 3.78
C ASP A 50 7.18 9.07 2.73
N GLU A 51 8.17 9.84 2.29
CA GLU A 51 9.16 9.40 1.30
C GLU A 51 10.00 8.20 1.74
N SER A 52 10.28 8.06 3.03
CA SER A 52 11.01 6.89 3.56
C SER A 52 10.16 5.62 3.54
N GLU A 53 8.83 5.80 3.60
CA GLU A 53 7.87 4.71 3.52
C GLU A 53 7.47 4.38 2.07
N LEU A 54 7.72 5.27 1.11
CA LEU A 54 7.25 5.14 -0.26
C LEU A 54 7.78 3.88 -0.96
N GLU A 55 9.11 3.71 -1.01
CA GLU A 55 9.77 2.69 -1.81
C GLU A 55 9.28 1.27 -1.46
N HIS A 56 9.25 0.94 -0.18
CA HIS A 56 8.83 -0.39 0.25
C HIS A 56 7.32 -0.62 0.09
N ASN A 57 6.49 0.44 0.09
CA ASN A 57 5.06 0.32 -0.18
C ASN A 57 4.76 0.16 -1.68
N ILE A 58 5.52 0.83 -2.54
CA ILE A 58 5.50 0.59 -4.00
C ILE A 58 5.91 -0.86 -4.28
N GLU A 59 6.98 -1.35 -3.65
CA GLU A 59 7.40 -2.73 -3.82
C GLU A 59 6.32 -3.70 -3.33
N ALA A 60 5.66 -3.42 -2.21
CA ALA A 60 4.53 -4.21 -1.71
C ALA A 60 3.38 -4.31 -2.72
N ALA A 61 3.12 -3.24 -3.48
CA ALA A 61 2.15 -3.25 -4.59
C ALA A 61 2.64 -4.12 -5.75
N ARG A 62 3.89 -3.93 -6.19
CA ARG A 62 4.50 -4.67 -7.31
C ARG A 62 4.61 -6.18 -7.08
N VAL A 63 4.92 -6.62 -5.87
CA VAL A 63 5.05 -8.06 -5.55
C VAL A 63 3.70 -8.74 -5.33
N CYS A 64 2.59 -8.00 -5.33
CA CYS A 64 1.28 -8.54 -5.01
C CYS A 64 0.74 -9.40 -6.17
N PRO A 65 0.57 -10.72 -6.00
CA PRO A 65 0.06 -11.59 -7.08
C PRO A 65 -1.46 -11.48 -7.27
N ALA A 66 -2.14 -10.63 -6.50
CA ALA A 66 -3.58 -10.46 -6.59
C ALA A 66 -4.00 -9.86 -7.95
N ARG A 67 -5.26 -10.08 -8.35
CA ARG A 67 -5.83 -9.61 -9.63
C ARG A 67 -4.97 -9.93 -10.87
N ASN A 68 -4.40 -11.13 -10.93
CA ASN A 68 -3.51 -11.56 -12.02
C ASN A 68 -2.22 -10.72 -12.16
N GLY A 69 -1.74 -10.11 -11.08
CA GLY A 69 -0.50 -9.33 -11.07
C GLY A 69 -0.71 -7.82 -11.08
N ASP A 70 -1.95 -7.34 -11.21
CA ASP A 70 -2.27 -5.91 -11.04
C ASP A 70 -2.18 -5.46 -9.58
N GLY A 71 -2.12 -6.41 -8.63
CA GLY A 71 -2.10 -6.12 -7.20
C GLY A 71 -3.42 -5.57 -6.66
N VAL A 72 -3.43 -5.25 -5.37
CA VAL A 72 -4.58 -4.63 -4.66
C VAL A 72 -4.17 -3.45 -3.80
N ILE A 73 -2.94 -2.99 -3.98
CA ILE A 73 -2.32 -1.89 -3.26
C ILE A 73 -1.98 -0.87 -4.31
N THR A 74 -2.45 0.36 -4.13
CA THR A 74 -2.16 1.48 -5.02
C THR A 74 -1.62 2.62 -4.16
N VAL A 75 -0.52 3.23 -4.60
CA VAL A 75 0.17 4.33 -3.92
C VAL A 75 -0.02 5.59 -4.75
N VAL A 76 -0.73 6.57 -4.18
CA VAL A 76 -1.08 7.82 -4.87
C VAL A 76 -0.36 8.99 -4.21
N ASP A 77 0.32 9.82 -4.98
CA ASP A 77 0.82 11.11 -4.52
C ASP A 77 -0.36 12.06 -4.31
N ARG A 78 -0.58 12.57 -3.08
CA ARG A 78 -1.65 13.53 -2.80
C ARG A 78 -1.35 14.94 -3.30
N ARG A 79 -0.08 15.26 -3.61
CA ARG A 79 0.35 16.55 -4.15
C ARG A 79 -0.05 16.68 -5.61
N THR A 80 0.18 15.63 -6.40
CA THR A 80 -0.07 15.64 -7.86
C THR A 80 -1.30 14.82 -8.27
N GLY A 81 -1.68 13.82 -7.48
CA GLY A 81 -2.74 12.86 -7.79
C GLY A 81 -2.26 11.68 -8.64
N GLU A 82 -0.95 11.49 -8.81
CA GLU A 82 -0.37 10.43 -9.64
C GLU A 82 -0.21 9.10 -8.89
N GLU A 83 -0.42 7.98 -9.60
CA GLU A 83 -0.30 6.62 -9.07
C GLU A 83 1.13 6.10 -9.27
N LEU A 84 1.91 6.06 -8.19
CA LEU A 84 3.35 5.76 -8.18
C LEU A 84 3.64 4.25 -8.26
N ASP A 85 2.67 3.40 -7.96
CA ASP A 85 2.80 1.94 -8.06
C ASP A 85 2.69 1.42 -9.50
N THR A 86 2.19 2.24 -10.42
CA THR A 86 1.92 1.84 -11.81
C THR A 86 3.04 2.18 -12.79
N GLU A 87 4.05 2.95 -12.38
CA GLU A 87 5.22 3.22 -13.23
C GLU A 87 6.08 1.95 -13.34
N PRO A 88 6.43 1.47 -14.55
CA PRO A 88 7.22 0.26 -14.78
C PRO A 88 8.69 0.40 -14.34
#